data_AF-A0A511DX48-F1
#
_entry.id   AF-A0A511DX48-F1
#
_cell.length_a   1.000
_cell.length_b   1.000
_cell.length_c   1.000
_cell.angle_alpha   90.00
_cell.angle_beta   90.00
_cell.angle_gamma   90.00
#
_symmetry.space_group_name_H-M   'P 1'
#
loop_
_entity.id
_entity.type
_entity.pdbx_description
1 polymer ?
#
loop_
_entity_poly.entity_id
_entity_poly.type
_entity_poly.pdbx_seq_one_letter_code
_entity_poly.pdbx_strand_id
1 'polypeptide(L)'
;MANNKITGITRTTNRTRILTTSIPYSNGWQIRVDGHLVKRLRINVGFIGAQIPAGKHVIQLTYKTPGLKLRQLLSQLGFWIMFLSSLVTIFN
;
A
#
# COMPACT_ATOMS: atom_id res chain seq x y z
N MET A 1 4.43 9.63 -13.37
CA MET A 1 4.01 9.85 -11.97
C MET A 1 3.02 8.73 -11.62
N ALA A 2 3.39 7.79 -10.74
CA ALA A 2 2.49 6.70 -10.38
C ALA A 2 1.37 7.25 -9.48
N ASN A 3 0.16 7.40 -10.02
CA ASN A 3 -1.04 7.88 -9.32
C ASN A 3 -1.61 6.81 -8.37
N ASN A 4 -0.79 6.36 -7.41
CA ASN A 4 -1.16 5.33 -6.44
C ASN A 4 -1.75 5.92 -5.16
N LYS A 5 -2.14 7.20 -5.18
CA LYS A 5 -2.63 7.93 -4.01
C LYS A 5 -3.99 8.55 -4.32
N ILE A 6 -4.96 8.25 -3.47
CA ILE A 6 -6.32 8.82 -3.51
C ILE A 6 -6.50 9.59 -2.21
N THR A 7 -6.95 10.85 -2.29
CA THR A 7 -7.21 11.69 -1.12
C THR A 7 -8.64 12.16 -1.09
N GLY A 8 -9.23 12.15 0.10
CA GLY A 8 -10.58 12.66 0.33
C GLY A 8 -10.68 13.36 1.68
N ILE A 9 -11.70 14.20 1.83
CA ILE A 9 -12.02 14.88 3.09
C ILE A 9 -13.41 14.46 3.54
N THR A 10 -13.57 14.19 4.82
CA THR A 10 -14.90 14.03 5.41
C THR A 10 -15.42 15.39 5.86
N ARG A 11 -16.74 15.59 5.73
CA ARG A 11 -17.41 16.73 6.38
C ARG A 11 -17.62 16.39 7.85
N THR A 12 -17.64 17.41 8.70
CA THR A 12 -17.85 17.26 10.15
C THR A 12 -19.06 16.38 10.41
N THR A 13 -18.82 15.28 11.11
CA THR A 13 -19.86 14.33 11.50
C THR A 13 -19.82 14.10 13.00
N ASN A 14 -20.98 13.99 13.63
CA ASN A 14 -21.11 13.84 15.09
C ASN A 14 -21.02 12.37 15.54
N ARG A 15 -20.73 11.43 14.63
CA ARG A 15 -20.73 9.99 14.89
C ARG A 15 -19.67 9.30 14.07
N THR A 16 -19.09 8.24 14.62
CA THR A 16 -18.18 7.34 13.91
C THR A 16 -18.89 6.69 12.71
N ARG A 17 -18.21 6.60 11.56
CA ARG A 17 -18.75 6.02 10.32
C ARG A 17 -17.77 5.03 9.71
N ILE A 18 -18.28 4.20 8.81
CA ILE A 18 -17.45 3.35 7.96
C ILE A 18 -17.27 4.04 6.62
N LEU A 19 -16.02 4.32 6.25
CA LEU A 19 -15.66 4.69 4.89
C LEU A 19 -15.90 3.47 3.99
N THR A 20 -16.76 3.66 3.00
CA THR A 20 -16.99 2.68 1.94
C THR A 20 -16.33 3.12 0.65
N THR A 21 -15.60 2.21 0.00
CA THR A 21 -14.99 2.48 -1.31
C THR A 21 -15.41 1.40 -2.31
N SER A 22 -15.32 1.72 -3.60
CA SER A 22 -15.45 0.77 -4.71
C SER A 22 -14.11 0.09 -5.07
N ILE A 23 -13.09 0.23 -4.23
CA ILE A 23 -11.76 -0.33 -4.46
C ILE A 23 -11.73 -1.76 -3.93
N PRO A 24 -11.39 -2.78 -4.76
CA PRO A 24 -11.27 -4.15 -4.30
C PRO A 24 -10.23 -4.30 -3.18
N TYR A 25 -10.54 -5.13 -2.20
CA TYR A 25 -9.66 -5.42 -1.07
C TYR A 25 -8.38 -6.11 -1.55
N SER A 26 -7.23 -5.53 -1.24
CA SER A 26 -5.92 -6.14 -1.47
C SER A 26 -4.95 -5.80 -0.35
N ASN A 27 -3.93 -6.64 -0.18
CA ASN A 27 -2.89 -6.44 0.85
C ASN A 27 -2.00 -5.21 0.58
N GLY A 28 -2.01 -4.69 -0.65
CA GLY A 28 -1.17 -3.56 -1.05
C GLY A 28 -1.74 -2.19 -0.68
N TRP A 29 -3.04 -2.08 -0.41
CA TRP A 29 -3.65 -0.81 -0.03
C TRP A 29 -3.31 -0.42 1.40
N GLN A 30 -3.12 0.86 1.67
CA GLN A 30 -2.93 1.44 3.00
C GLN A 30 -3.87 2.63 3.16
N ILE A 31 -4.52 2.74 4.31
CA ILE A 31 -5.41 3.87 4.61
C ILE A 31 -4.79 4.67 5.75
N ARG A 32 -4.74 5.98 5.58
CA ARG A 32 -4.35 6.94 6.61
C ARG A 32 -5.48 7.92 6.87
N VAL A 33 -5.71 8.22 8.15
CA VAL A 33 -6.65 9.26 8.61
C VAL A 33 -5.81 10.28 9.36
N ASP A 34 -5.82 11.53 8.89
CA ASP A 34 -4.97 12.62 9.40
C ASP A 34 -3.49 12.24 9.50
N GLY A 35 -2.99 11.51 8.49
CA GLY A 35 -1.60 11.04 8.45
C GLY A 35 -1.32 9.76 9.24
N HIS A 36 -2.22 9.32 10.13
CA HIS A 36 -2.05 8.13 10.95
C HIS A 36 -2.55 6.88 10.24
N LEU A 37 -1.77 5.79 10.28
CA LEU A 37 -2.16 4.53 9.66
C LEU A 37 -3.33 3.90 10.44
N VAL A 38 -4.43 3.60 9.75
CA VAL A 38 -5.61 2.98 10.36
C VAL A 38 -5.81 1.56 9.87
N LYS A 39 -6.52 0.76 10.68
CA LYS A 39 -6.88 -0.61 10.32
C LYS A 39 -7.86 -0.59 9.15
N ARG A 40 -7.48 -1.28 8.07
CA ARG A 40 -8.34 -1.49 6.90
C ARG A 40 -9.38 -2.55 7.23
N LEU A 41 -10.60 -2.33 6.78
CA LEU A 41 -11.72 -3.26 6.90
C LEU A 41 -12.06 -3.83 5.53
N ARG A 42 -12.44 -5.10 5.48
CA ARG A 42 -13.11 -5.68 4.32
C ARG A 42 -14.60 -5.43 4.50
N ILE A 43 -15.20 -4.71 3.57
CA ILE A 43 -16.61 -4.31 3.56
C ILE A 43 -17.27 -4.78 2.27
N ASN A 44 -18.60 -4.90 2.27
CA ASN A 44 -19.38 -5.29 1.10
C ASN A 44 -18.79 -6.51 0.37
N VAL A 45 -18.44 -7.56 1.13
CA VAL A 45 -17.92 -8.86 0.66
C VAL A 45 -16.50 -8.82 0.04
N GLY A 46 -16.03 -7.68 -0.46
CA GLY A 46 -14.74 -7.63 -1.18
C GLY A 46 -14.08 -6.28 -1.35
N PHE A 47 -14.59 -5.21 -0.74
CA PHE A 47 -14.04 -3.86 -0.89
C PHE A 47 -13.25 -3.42 0.33
N ILE A 48 -12.34 -2.47 0.14
CA ILE A 48 -11.62 -1.84 1.24
C ILE A 48 -12.43 -0.71 1.86
N GLY A 49 -12.43 -0.64 3.18
CA GLY A 49 -12.97 0.46 3.96
C GLY A 49 -12.12 0.74 5.19
N ALA A 50 -12.52 1.73 5.98
CA ALA A 50 -11.92 2.01 7.28
C ALA A 50 -12.97 2.66 8.20
N GLN A 51 -12.82 2.47 9.51
CA GLN A 51 -13.60 3.22 10.48
C GLN A 51 -13.03 4.63 10.61
N ILE A 52 -13.89 5.64 10.45
CA ILE A 52 -13.53 7.05 10.54
C ILE A 52 -14.21 7.63 11.79
N PRO A 53 -13.44 8.21 12.74
CA PRO A 53 -14.00 8.85 13.92
C PRO A 53 -14.94 10.02 13.59
N ALA A 54 -15.68 10.46 14.61
CA ALA A 54 -16.46 11.68 14.52
C ALA A 54 -15.54 12.89 14.35
N GLY A 55 -15.90 13.80 13.43
CA GLY A 55 -15.12 14.99 13.12
C GLY A 55 -14.84 15.17 11.63
N LYS A 56 -13.94 16.11 11.34
CA LYS A 56 -13.42 16.40 10.00
C LYS A 56 -12.05 15.76 9.90
N HIS A 57 -11.86 14.89 8.92
CA HIS A 57 -10.64 14.14 8.76
C HIS A 57 -10.17 14.16 7.29
N VAL A 58 -8.86 14.11 7.11
CA VAL A 58 -8.22 13.92 5.80
C VAL A 58 -7.89 12.45 5.64
N ILE A 59 -8.51 11.80 4.65
CA ILE A 59 -8.32 10.39 4.35
C ILE A 59 -7.38 10.28 3.16
N GLN A 60 -6.35 9.44 3.29
CA GLN A 60 -5.42 9.13 2.22
C GLN A 60 -5.34 7.62 2.03
N LEU A 61 -5.62 7.14 0.82
CA LEU A 61 -5.44 5.77 0.41
C LEU A 61 -4.21 5.70 -0.50
N THR A 62 -3.27 4.83 -0.16
CA THR A 62 -2.05 4.62 -0.97
C THR A 62 -1.92 3.15 -1.32
N TYR A 63 -1.69 2.84 -2.59
CA TYR A 63 -1.37 1.49 -3.04
C TYR A 63 0.13 1.26 -3.11
N LYS A 64 0.58 0.16 -2.52
CA LYS A 64 1.95 -0.33 -2.61
C LYS A 64 1.93 -1.81 -2.98
N THR A 65 2.50 -2.14 -4.14
CA THR A 65 2.58 -3.52 -4.60
C THR A 65 3.33 -4.40 -3.58
N PRO A 66 2.66 -5.37 -2.94
CA PRO A 66 3.32 -6.28 -2.01
C PRO A 66 4.31 -7.16 -2.80
N GLY A 67 5.46 -7.46 -2.21
CA GLY A 67 6.49 -8.29 -2.84
C GLY A 67 7.40 -7.58 -3.86
N LEU A 68 7.13 -6.32 -4.22
CA LEU A 68 8.02 -5.57 -5.13
C LEU A 68 9.44 -5.45 -4.57
N LYS A 69 9.57 -5.18 -3.26
CA LYS A 69 10.86 -5.16 -2.57
C LYS A 69 11.56 -6.52 -2.56
N LEU A 70 10.79 -7.60 -2.43
CA LEU A 70 11.36 -8.96 -2.42
C LEU A 70 11.93 -9.31 -3.80
N ARG A 71 11.20 -8.97 -4.88
CA ARG A 71 11.70 -9.14 -6.24
C ARG A 71 12.98 -8.37 -6.50
N GLN A 72 13.05 -7.11 -6.05
CA GLN A 72 14.25 -6.30 -6.18
C GLN A 72 15.46 -6.95 -5.49
N LEU A 73 15.26 -7.49 -4.28
CA LEU A 73 16.33 -8.18 -3.55
C LEU A 73 16.80 -9.44 -4.29
N LEU A 74 15.87 -10.26 -4.78
CA LEU A 74 16.18 -11.49 -5.52
C LEU A 74 16.91 -11.21 -6.84
N SER A 75 16.47 -10.21 -7.60
CA SER A 75 17.15 -9.79 -8.83
C SER A 75 18.57 -9.27 -8.54
N GLN A 76 18.74 -8.49 -7.47
CA GLN A 76 20.06 -7.98 -7.09
C GLN A 76 21.01 -9.12 -6.70
N LEU A 77 20.52 -10.11 -5.92
CA LEU A 77 21.31 -11.26 -5.52
C LEU A 77 21.72 -12.11 -6.73
N GLY A 78 20.78 -12.37 -7.66
CA GLY A 78 21.08 -13.08 -8.90
C GLY A 78 22.11 -12.37 -9.76
N PHE A 79 22.02 -11.04 -9.87
CA PHE A 79 23.01 -10.22 -10.58
C PHE A 79 24.42 -10.35 -9.98
N TRP A 80 24.54 -10.30 -8.64
CA TRP A 80 25.83 -10.47 -7.97
C TRP A 80 26.43 -11.86 -8.16
N ILE A 81 25.61 -12.90 -8.13
CA ILE A 81 26.06 -14.28 -8.37
C ILE A 81 26.57 -14.44 -9.82
N MET A 82 25.81 -13.94 -10.80
CA MET A 82 26.25 -13.95 -12.20
C MET A 82 27.57 -13.18 -12.37
N PHE A 83 27.65 -11.98 -11.80
CA PHE A 83 28.84 -11.14 -11.89
C PHE A 83 30.08 -11.85 -11.31
N LEU A 84 29.98 -12.42 -10.10
CA LEU A 84 31.08 -13.19 -9.50
C LEU A 84 31.50 -14.39 -10.37
N SER A 85 30.54 -15.17 -10.89
CA SER A 85 30.83 -16.34 -11.72
C SER A 85 31.56 -15.98 -13.01
N SER A 86 31.20 -14.86 -13.64
CA SER A 86 31.87 -14.37 -14.85
C SER A 86 33.31 -13.93 -14.57
N LEU A 87 33.57 -13.28 -13.44
CA LEU A 87 34.93 -12.88 -13.06
C LEU A 87 35.82 -14.10 -12.85
N VAL A 88 35.34 -15.10 -12.11
CA VAL A 88 36.09 -16.35 -11.90
C VAL A 88 36.47 -17.01 -13.23
N THR A 89 35.54 -17.04 -14.20
CA THR A 89 35.78 -17.64 -15.52
C THR A 89 36.77 -16.84 -16.37
N ILE A 90 36.86 -15.52 -16.19
CA ILE A 90 37.78 -14.66 -16.95
C ILE A 90 39.21 -14.73 -16.39
N PHE A 91 39.36 -14.90 -15.07
CA PHE A 91 40.65 -14.91 -14.38
C PHE A 91 41.26 -16.31 -14.18
N ASN A 92 40.57 -17.37 -14.61
CA ASN A 92 41.04 -18.76 -14.55
C ASN A 92 41.11 -19.38 -15.95
#